data_AF-A0A1Z5KLA6-F1
#
_entry.id   AF-A0A1Z5KLA6-F1
#
_cell.length_a   1.000
_cell.length_b   1.000
_cell.length_c   1.000
_cell.angle_alpha   90.00
_cell.angle_beta   90.00
_cell.angle_gamma   90.00
#
_symmetry.space_group_name_H-M   'P 1'
#
loop_
_entity.id
_entity.type
_entity.pdbx_description
1 polymer ?
#
loop_
_entity_poly.entity_id
_entity_poly.type
_entity_poly.pdbx_seq_one_letter_code
_entity_poly.pdbx_strand_id
1 'polypeptide(L)'
;MLYETPESFQPVPETELTEELKMRFRLLCREISVLYKFSGDMANFMGILHQLITEQIKAHPILVRVITTEANTLSLLGVACKHAGAHFQETIRFLIDNNPHALLWAPSVHESPIHTLVSNGNFAIIPWIMERYPWVSQHQLYGGKPPHIEMMKHYVCGRCDLEAIRKVYQLYPQGLREREGTGFTSRYPLLMSVEGYCEPDADFFIWMAEQYPEAVYDGVPGFTILHRLCSLMAQTERRGVLNKCTPNMAKICRFLITKHSSLVRQTTNYGSYLPIHKLAHRCDRPLVREMVILLLRAYPECVQVVAGDSHPALATVSFIRQMHSLVLEEVAIEEEIMTLEKNARNMNTAAVFSTDPIRFGSLSEVFSAWANQRIADVLLPRRHQIQVQLEDNYRPLEKNDVDELAAELNDRELLGH
;
A
#
# COMPACT_ATOMS: atom_id res chain seq x y z
N MET A 1 -22.97 9.15 -13.12
CA MET A 1 -23.42 10.13 -14.12
C MET A 1 -22.67 9.83 -15.40
N LEU A 2 -23.38 9.66 -16.52
CA LEU A 2 -22.72 9.65 -17.84
C LEU A 2 -22.32 11.09 -18.11
N TYR A 3 -21.02 11.36 -18.18
CA TYR A 3 -20.53 12.68 -18.55
C TYR A 3 -20.65 12.80 -20.07
N GLU A 4 -21.66 13.50 -20.56
CA GLU A 4 -21.81 13.77 -21.98
C GLU A 4 -20.69 14.71 -22.43
N THR A 5 -19.93 14.28 -23.45
CA THR A 5 -18.89 15.12 -24.04
C THR A 5 -19.57 16.19 -24.90
N PRO A 6 -19.38 17.49 -24.63
CA PRO A 6 -20.01 18.54 -25.43
C PRO A 6 -19.63 18.41 -26.90
N GLU A 7 -20.53 18.76 -27.82
CA GLU A 7 -20.30 18.64 -29.27
C GLU A 7 -19.01 19.34 -29.74
N SER A 8 -18.65 20.45 -29.08
CA SER A 8 -17.41 21.20 -29.33
C SER A 8 -16.14 20.42 -29.01
N PHE A 9 -16.25 19.31 -28.28
CA PHE A 9 -15.15 18.42 -27.89
C PHE A 9 -15.35 16.99 -28.44
N GLN A 10 -16.24 16.80 -29.41
CA GLN A 10 -16.30 15.52 -30.13
C GLN A 10 -15.09 15.40 -31.07
N PRO A 11 -14.50 14.19 -31.22
CA PRO A 11 -13.40 13.95 -32.12
C PRO A 11 -13.83 14.19 -33.57
N VAL A 12 -12.95 14.76 -34.38
CA VAL A 12 -13.17 15.06 -35.80
C VAL A 12 -12.31 14.13 -36.62
N PRO A 13 -12.90 13.21 -37.41
CA PRO A 13 -12.15 12.38 -38.34
C PRO A 13 -11.31 13.23 -39.30
N GLU A 14 -10.08 12.81 -39.55
CA GLU A 14 -9.20 13.50 -40.51
C GLU A 14 -9.83 13.67 -41.91
N THR A 15 -10.72 12.75 -42.31
CA THR A 15 -11.45 12.80 -43.58
C THR A 15 -12.42 13.97 -43.70
N GLU A 16 -12.79 14.61 -42.58
CA GLU A 16 -13.68 15.78 -42.55
C GLU A 16 -12.91 17.10 -42.66
N LEU A 17 -11.58 17.07 -42.68
CA LEU A 17 -10.74 18.25 -42.84
C LEU A 17 -10.54 18.62 -44.31
N THR A 18 -10.22 19.89 -44.55
CA THR A 18 -9.65 20.31 -45.84
C THR A 18 -8.26 19.69 -46.03
N GLU A 19 -7.84 19.48 -47.28
CA GLU A 19 -6.53 18.88 -47.58
C GLU A 19 -5.34 19.68 -47.00
N GLU A 20 -5.48 21.01 -46.90
CA GLU A 20 -4.49 21.86 -46.22
C GLU A 20 -4.36 21.53 -44.72
N LEU A 21 -5.49 21.46 -44.00
CA LEU A 21 -5.49 21.17 -42.56
C LEU A 21 -5.04 19.73 -42.27
N LYS A 22 -5.45 18.80 -43.13
CA LYS A 22 -5.00 17.41 -43.09
C LYS A 22 -3.48 17.28 -43.24
N MET A 23 -2.90 17.98 -44.21
CA MET A 23 -1.45 18.02 -44.41
C MET A 23 -0.72 18.58 -43.18
N ARG A 24 -1.24 19.68 -42.61
CA ARG A 24 -0.70 20.28 -41.38
C ARG A 24 -0.78 19.32 -40.19
N PHE A 25 -1.92 18.68 -39.97
CA PHE A 25 -2.10 17.69 -38.90
C PHE A 25 -1.10 16.54 -39.03
N ARG A 26 -0.99 15.94 -40.22
CA ARG A 26 -0.03 14.85 -40.49
C ARG A 26 1.41 15.27 -40.26
N LEU A 27 1.77 16.50 -40.66
CA LEU A 27 3.10 17.05 -40.42
C LEU A 27 3.38 17.14 -38.92
N LEU A 28 2.48 17.72 -38.13
CA LEU A 28 2.66 17.81 -36.67
C LEU A 28 2.80 16.43 -36.03
N CYS A 29 1.94 15.47 -36.39
CA CYS A 29 2.04 14.09 -35.90
C CYS A 29 3.37 13.44 -36.27
N ARG A 30 3.86 13.67 -37.49
CA ARG A 30 5.16 13.17 -37.96
C ARG A 30 6.31 13.78 -37.16
N GLU A 31 6.33 15.09 -36.98
CA GLU A 31 7.39 15.78 -36.24
C GLU A 31 7.48 15.30 -34.78
N ILE A 32 6.33 15.15 -34.11
CA ILE A 32 6.28 14.56 -32.76
C ILE A 32 6.78 13.11 -32.78
N SER A 33 6.40 12.33 -33.78
CA SER A 33 6.82 10.93 -33.90
C SER A 33 8.32 10.79 -34.18
N VAL A 34 9.05 11.81 -34.63
CA VAL A 34 10.51 11.71 -34.83
C VAL A 34 11.28 11.85 -33.51
N LEU A 35 10.65 12.36 -32.44
CA LEU A 35 11.31 12.61 -31.15
C LEU A 35 12.04 11.38 -30.57
N TYR A 36 11.46 10.17 -30.69
CA TYR A 36 12.10 8.97 -30.17
C TYR A 36 13.36 8.53 -30.94
N LYS A 37 13.60 9.11 -32.13
CA LYS A 37 14.76 8.81 -32.98
C LYS A 37 15.85 9.88 -32.92
N PHE A 38 15.62 10.98 -32.21
CA PHE A 38 16.52 12.12 -32.24
C PHE A 38 17.69 11.92 -31.26
N SER A 39 18.92 12.04 -31.76
CA SER A 39 20.17 11.89 -30.99
C SER A 39 20.93 13.20 -30.76
N GLY A 40 20.37 14.34 -31.19
CA GLY A 40 20.98 15.67 -31.08
C GLY A 40 20.52 16.45 -29.84
N ASP A 41 20.61 17.78 -29.91
CA ASP A 41 20.11 18.70 -28.87
C ASP A 41 18.57 18.64 -28.76
N MET A 42 18.10 17.70 -27.94
CA MET A 42 16.69 17.46 -27.69
C MET A 42 15.98 18.68 -27.10
N ALA A 43 16.63 19.45 -26.23
CA ALA A 43 15.99 20.56 -25.54
C ALA A 43 15.58 21.67 -26.53
N ASN A 44 16.50 22.06 -27.41
CA ASN A 44 16.24 23.07 -28.42
C ASN A 44 15.18 22.59 -29.44
N PHE A 45 15.30 21.34 -29.92
CA PHE A 45 14.31 20.77 -30.85
C PHE A 45 12.91 20.72 -30.23
N MET A 46 12.79 20.31 -28.96
CA MET A 46 11.51 20.31 -28.26
C MET A 46 10.92 21.71 -28.10
N GLY A 47 11.74 22.74 -27.84
CA GLY A 47 11.29 24.13 -27.77
C GLY A 47 10.73 24.62 -29.11
N ILE A 48 11.45 24.36 -30.21
CA ILE A 48 11.01 24.69 -31.57
C ILE A 48 9.70 23.97 -31.91
N LEU A 49 9.63 22.67 -31.61
CA LEU A 49 8.44 21.87 -31.88
C LEU A 49 7.24 22.32 -31.04
N HIS A 50 7.45 22.66 -29.76
CA HIS A 50 6.42 23.23 -28.89
C HIS A 50 5.86 24.54 -29.48
N GLN A 51 6.73 25.44 -29.92
CA GLN A 51 6.33 26.70 -30.54
C GLN A 51 5.54 26.45 -31.83
N LEU A 52 6.01 25.57 -32.71
CA LEU A 52 5.32 25.21 -33.95
C LEU A 52 3.91 24.67 -33.67
N ILE A 53 3.78 23.73 -32.73
CA ILE A 53 2.49 23.16 -32.34
C ILE A 53 1.56 24.25 -31.78
N THR A 54 2.09 25.13 -30.94
CA THR A 54 1.34 26.24 -30.33
C THR A 54 0.82 27.21 -31.39
N GLU A 55 1.66 27.61 -32.34
CA GLU A 55 1.28 28.52 -33.42
C GLU A 55 0.21 27.90 -34.34
N GLN A 56 0.39 26.63 -34.73
CA GLN A 56 -0.58 25.94 -35.58
C GLN A 56 -1.93 25.75 -34.91
N ILE A 57 -1.96 25.43 -33.61
CA ILE A 57 -3.21 25.26 -32.86
C ILE A 57 -3.91 26.60 -32.63
N LYS A 58 -3.17 27.68 -32.35
CA LYS A 58 -3.75 29.02 -32.24
C LYS A 58 -4.38 29.47 -33.55
N ALA A 59 -3.72 29.19 -34.69
CA ALA A 59 -4.26 29.49 -36.01
C ALA A 59 -5.45 28.59 -36.40
N HIS A 60 -5.40 27.31 -36.00
CA HIS A 60 -6.40 26.31 -36.36
C HIS A 60 -6.78 25.43 -35.15
N PRO A 61 -7.67 25.92 -34.26
CA PRO A 61 -8.06 25.19 -33.04
C PRO A 61 -8.69 23.82 -33.30
N ILE A 62 -9.23 23.59 -34.50
CA ILE A 62 -9.77 22.28 -34.89
C ILE A 62 -8.73 21.16 -34.81
N LEU A 63 -7.43 21.48 -34.96
CA LEU A 63 -6.34 20.50 -34.99
C LEU A 63 -6.20 19.68 -33.70
N VAL A 64 -6.57 20.23 -32.53
CA VAL A 64 -6.54 19.46 -31.26
C VAL A 64 -7.70 18.46 -31.15
N ARG A 65 -8.66 18.52 -32.07
CA ARG A 65 -9.81 17.60 -32.11
C ARG A 65 -9.69 16.49 -33.13
N VAL A 66 -8.65 16.54 -33.98
CA VAL A 66 -8.51 15.62 -35.10
C VAL A 66 -8.06 14.25 -34.61
N ILE A 67 -8.64 13.20 -35.18
CA ILE A 67 -8.22 11.80 -35.03
C ILE A 67 -7.89 11.19 -36.39
N THR A 68 -6.84 10.36 -36.46
CA THR A 68 -6.53 9.60 -37.68
C THR A 68 -7.59 8.51 -37.93
N THR A 69 -7.91 8.26 -39.19
CA THR A 69 -8.83 7.17 -39.59
C THR A 69 -8.09 5.84 -39.84
N GLU A 70 -6.79 5.80 -39.62
CA GLU A 70 -5.95 4.60 -39.77
C GLU A 70 -6.14 3.64 -38.59
N ALA A 71 -5.58 2.42 -38.70
CA ALA A 71 -5.75 1.33 -37.73
C ALA A 71 -5.37 1.68 -36.28
N ASN A 72 -4.58 2.74 -36.06
CA ASN A 72 -4.25 3.28 -34.75
C ASN A 72 -4.82 4.70 -34.64
N THR A 73 -6.13 4.84 -34.44
CA THR A 73 -6.80 6.13 -34.27
C THR A 73 -6.11 6.96 -33.18
N LEU A 74 -5.32 7.94 -33.59
CA LEU A 74 -4.50 8.77 -32.71
C LEU A 74 -4.85 10.24 -32.94
N SER A 75 -5.05 10.95 -31.82
CA SER A 75 -5.07 12.40 -31.79
C SER A 75 -3.65 12.96 -31.66
N LEU A 76 -3.49 14.27 -31.86
CA LEU A 76 -2.20 14.93 -31.62
C LEU A 76 -1.69 14.71 -30.19
N LEU A 77 -2.61 14.74 -29.21
CA LEU A 77 -2.31 14.40 -27.82
C LEU A 77 -1.87 12.93 -27.67
N GLY A 78 -2.55 12.00 -28.33
CA GLY A 78 -2.16 10.58 -28.33
C GLY A 78 -0.76 10.35 -28.87
N VAL A 79 -0.41 11.00 -29.99
CA VAL A 79 0.95 10.94 -30.56
C VAL A 79 1.98 11.54 -29.58
N ALA A 80 1.68 12.69 -28.98
CA ALA A 80 2.55 13.33 -27.99
C ALA A 80 2.80 12.43 -26.77
N CYS A 81 1.74 11.86 -26.19
CA CYS A 81 1.86 10.95 -25.05
C CYS A 81 2.67 9.70 -25.41
N LYS A 82 2.46 9.14 -26.60
CA LYS A 82 3.09 7.88 -27.05
C LYS A 82 4.58 8.03 -27.36
N HIS A 83 4.97 9.11 -28.03
CA HIS A 83 6.32 9.23 -28.62
C HIS A 83 7.26 10.18 -27.89
N ALA A 84 6.74 11.13 -27.11
CA ALA A 84 7.54 12.19 -26.52
C ALA A 84 7.85 11.97 -25.02
N GLY A 85 7.01 11.19 -24.32
CA GLY A 85 7.25 10.80 -22.93
C GLY A 85 7.39 11.99 -21.97
N ALA A 86 8.32 11.90 -21.01
CA ALA A 86 8.47 12.87 -19.93
C ALA A 86 9.12 14.19 -20.36
N HIS A 87 9.80 14.20 -21.50
CA HIS A 87 10.55 15.37 -21.95
C HIS A 87 9.66 16.44 -22.62
N PHE A 88 8.40 16.12 -22.88
CA PHE A 88 7.46 16.97 -23.63
C PHE A 88 6.27 17.42 -22.80
N GLN A 89 6.44 17.54 -21.48
CA GLN A 89 5.35 17.87 -20.56
C GLN A 89 4.66 19.19 -20.89
N GLU A 90 5.41 20.22 -21.30
CA GLU A 90 4.84 21.54 -21.60
C GLU A 90 3.86 21.45 -22.77
N THR A 91 4.25 20.81 -23.86
CA THR A 91 3.35 20.58 -25.00
C THR A 91 2.18 19.69 -24.64
N ILE A 92 2.40 18.61 -23.89
CA ILE A 92 1.30 17.74 -23.45
C ILE A 92 0.29 18.52 -22.61
N ARG A 93 0.75 19.34 -21.65
CA ARG A 93 -0.12 20.22 -20.85
C ARG A 93 -0.88 21.21 -21.72
N PHE A 94 -0.21 21.84 -22.68
CA PHE A 94 -0.84 22.76 -23.64
C PHE A 94 -1.95 22.06 -24.45
N LEU A 95 -1.68 20.86 -24.97
CA LEU A 95 -2.67 20.08 -25.72
C LEU A 95 -3.87 19.69 -24.85
N ILE A 96 -3.63 19.29 -23.60
CA ILE A 96 -4.70 18.99 -22.63
C ILE A 96 -5.53 20.25 -22.32
N ASP A 97 -4.89 21.39 -22.08
CA ASP A 97 -5.59 22.65 -21.78
C ASP A 97 -6.48 23.13 -22.95
N ASN A 98 -6.14 22.78 -24.20
CA ASN A 98 -6.96 23.10 -25.37
C ASN A 98 -8.07 22.06 -25.64
N ASN A 99 -7.89 20.80 -25.22
CA ASN A 99 -8.88 19.75 -25.38
C ASN A 99 -8.68 18.59 -24.38
N PRO A 100 -9.22 18.69 -23.15
CA PRO A 100 -9.00 17.67 -22.13
C PRO A 100 -9.76 16.37 -22.41
N HIS A 101 -10.83 16.40 -23.23
CA HIS A 101 -11.57 15.21 -23.66
C HIS A 101 -10.71 14.24 -24.47
N ALA A 102 -9.68 14.74 -25.16
CA ALA A 102 -8.74 13.90 -25.88
C ALA A 102 -7.99 12.91 -24.98
N LEU A 103 -7.90 13.14 -23.65
CA LEU A 103 -7.30 12.21 -22.70
C LEU A 103 -7.97 10.83 -22.68
N LEU A 104 -9.24 10.77 -23.10
CA LEU A 104 -10.07 9.56 -23.09
C LEU A 104 -10.27 8.96 -24.48
N TRP A 105 -9.77 9.60 -25.54
CA TRP A 105 -9.97 9.12 -26.91
C TRP A 105 -9.01 8.00 -27.24
N ALA A 106 -9.53 6.79 -27.42
CA ALA A 106 -8.77 5.70 -28.02
C ALA A 106 -9.69 4.57 -28.51
N PRO A 107 -9.20 3.76 -29.45
CA PRO A 107 -9.90 2.54 -29.89
C PRO A 107 -10.00 1.49 -28.77
N SER A 108 -9.08 1.52 -27.79
CA SER A 108 -9.16 0.74 -26.56
C SER A 108 -8.79 1.57 -25.33
N VAL A 109 -9.32 1.20 -24.15
CA VAL A 109 -9.05 1.92 -22.88
C VAL A 109 -7.54 2.06 -22.61
N HIS A 110 -6.79 1.00 -22.91
CA HIS A 110 -5.34 0.91 -22.70
C HIS A 110 -4.51 1.85 -23.57
N GLU A 111 -5.07 2.28 -24.70
CA GLU A 111 -4.40 3.15 -25.66
C GLU A 111 -4.81 4.61 -25.52
N SER A 112 -5.69 4.93 -24.56
CA SER A 112 -6.05 6.31 -24.28
C SER A 112 -4.84 7.10 -23.82
N PRO A 113 -4.77 8.41 -24.15
CA PRO A 113 -3.61 9.21 -23.77
C PRO A 113 -3.33 9.23 -22.28
N ILE A 114 -4.35 9.21 -21.41
CA ILE A 114 -4.13 9.14 -19.96
C ILE A 114 -3.43 7.84 -19.52
N HIS A 115 -3.79 6.70 -20.10
CA HIS A 115 -3.12 5.43 -19.83
C HIS A 115 -1.71 5.39 -20.42
N THR A 116 -1.53 5.95 -21.61
CA THR A 116 -0.22 6.07 -22.26
C THR A 116 0.75 6.90 -21.42
N LEU A 117 0.28 8.00 -20.80
CA LEU A 117 1.10 8.80 -19.89
C LEU A 117 1.62 7.98 -18.72
N VAL A 118 0.76 7.18 -18.07
CA VAL A 118 1.15 6.33 -16.94
C VAL A 118 2.13 5.25 -17.38
N SER A 119 1.84 4.54 -18.47
CA SER A 119 2.70 3.48 -19.02
C SER A 119 4.10 3.98 -19.38
N ASN A 120 4.20 5.22 -19.86
CA ASN A 120 5.46 5.87 -20.24
C ASN A 120 6.20 6.52 -19.05
N GLY A 121 5.69 6.39 -17.83
CA GLY A 121 6.36 6.91 -16.65
C GLY A 121 6.09 8.39 -16.34
N ASN A 122 5.12 9.02 -17.00
CA ASN A 122 4.82 10.44 -16.84
C ASN A 122 3.95 10.71 -15.60
N PHE A 123 4.35 10.21 -14.43
CA PHE A 123 3.52 10.24 -13.23
C PHE A 123 3.22 11.65 -12.73
N ALA A 124 4.16 12.58 -12.85
CA ALA A 124 4.04 13.95 -12.35
C ALA A 124 2.89 14.74 -13.01
N ILE A 125 2.50 14.39 -14.24
CA ILE A 125 1.38 15.07 -14.92
C ILE A 125 0.01 14.60 -14.40
N ILE A 126 -0.08 13.40 -13.82
CA ILE A 126 -1.36 12.82 -13.43
C ILE A 126 -2.02 13.61 -12.27
N PRO A 127 -1.32 13.97 -11.18
CA PRO A 127 -1.87 14.87 -10.18
C PRO A 127 -2.32 16.22 -10.76
N TRP A 128 -1.56 16.78 -11.71
CA TRP A 128 -1.93 18.04 -12.37
C TRP A 128 -3.21 17.91 -13.21
N ILE A 129 -3.39 16.79 -13.92
CA ILE A 129 -4.63 16.48 -14.66
C ILE A 129 -5.79 16.36 -13.67
N MET A 130 -5.60 15.66 -12.55
CA MET A 130 -6.64 15.46 -11.53
C MET A 130 -7.09 16.76 -10.86
N GLU A 131 -6.16 17.69 -10.61
CA GLU A 131 -6.47 19.01 -10.04
C GLU A 131 -7.34 19.86 -10.98
N ARG A 132 -7.03 19.84 -12.29
CA ARG A 132 -7.70 20.70 -13.28
C ARG A 132 -8.93 20.08 -13.91
N TYR A 133 -8.91 18.77 -14.10
CA TYR A 133 -9.91 18.00 -14.84
C TYR A 133 -10.35 16.77 -14.03
N PRO A 134 -10.90 16.95 -12.82
CA PRO A 134 -11.24 15.84 -11.91
C PRO A 134 -12.25 14.85 -12.50
N TRP A 135 -13.09 15.29 -13.44
CA TRP A 135 -14.03 14.45 -14.17
C TRP A 135 -13.34 13.36 -15.00
N VAL A 136 -12.09 13.58 -15.40
CA VAL A 136 -11.30 12.59 -16.16
C VAL A 136 -11.18 11.33 -15.31
N SER A 137 -10.71 11.43 -14.07
CA SER A 137 -10.50 10.28 -13.17
C SER A 137 -11.79 9.57 -12.76
N GLN A 138 -12.95 10.23 -12.85
CA GLN A 138 -14.26 9.66 -12.54
C GLN A 138 -14.93 8.99 -13.75
N HIS A 139 -14.26 8.96 -14.90
CA HIS A 139 -14.88 8.56 -16.15
C HIS A 139 -15.16 7.05 -16.20
N GLN A 140 -16.37 6.68 -16.63
CA GLN A 140 -16.82 5.28 -16.63
C GLN A 140 -16.10 4.40 -17.66
N LEU A 141 -15.44 5.00 -18.65
CA LEU A 141 -14.72 4.28 -19.72
C LEU A 141 -13.51 3.50 -19.23
N TYR A 142 -13.05 3.67 -17.99
CA TYR A 142 -11.89 2.92 -17.50
C TYR A 142 -12.12 1.42 -17.37
N GLY A 143 -13.37 0.92 -17.44
CA GLY A 143 -13.64 -0.52 -17.56
C GLY A 143 -13.00 -1.37 -16.45
N GLY A 144 -12.85 -0.83 -15.24
CA GLY A 144 -12.18 -1.49 -14.12
C GLY A 144 -10.65 -1.44 -14.13
N LYS A 145 -10.04 -0.58 -14.96
CA LYS A 145 -8.59 -0.34 -15.00
C LYS A 145 -8.29 1.16 -14.97
N PRO A 146 -8.52 1.85 -13.86
CA PRO A 146 -8.26 3.28 -13.75
C PRO A 146 -6.76 3.59 -13.76
N PRO A 147 -6.32 4.76 -14.27
CA PRO A 147 -4.89 5.08 -14.43
C PRO A 147 -4.08 4.97 -13.15
N HIS A 148 -4.67 5.32 -12.00
CA HIS A 148 -3.97 5.28 -10.71
C HIS A 148 -3.60 3.84 -10.28
N ILE A 149 -4.32 2.81 -10.74
CA ILE A 149 -3.98 1.41 -10.45
C ILE A 149 -2.66 1.04 -11.14
N GLU A 150 -2.49 1.47 -12.39
CA GLU A 150 -1.23 1.25 -13.09
C GLU A 150 -0.11 2.08 -12.45
N MET A 151 -0.38 3.33 -12.05
CA MET A 151 0.59 4.12 -11.27
C MET A 151 1.01 3.40 -9.98
N MET A 152 0.07 2.75 -9.28
CA MET A 152 0.36 1.99 -8.07
C MET A 152 1.31 0.82 -8.35
N LYS A 153 1.15 0.11 -9.47
CA LYS A 153 2.12 -0.93 -9.90
C LYS A 153 3.50 -0.36 -10.16
N HIS A 154 3.57 0.81 -10.78
CA HIS A 154 4.84 1.48 -11.00
C HIS A 154 5.48 1.92 -9.66
N TYR A 155 4.69 2.41 -8.71
CA TYR A 155 5.15 2.80 -7.37
C TYR A 155 5.77 1.62 -6.62
N VAL A 156 5.06 0.49 -6.55
CA VAL A 156 5.55 -0.69 -5.81
C VAL A 156 6.75 -1.37 -6.48
N CYS A 157 7.05 -0.99 -7.73
CA CYS A 157 8.25 -1.39 -8.46
C CYS A 157 9.34 -0.30 -8.49
N GLY A 158 9.18 0.79 -7.72
CA GLY A 158 10.18 1.87 -7.61
C GLY A 158 10.29 2.76 -8.84
N ARG A 159 9.29 2.75 -9.72
CA ARG A 159 9.26 3.57 -10.95
C ARG A 159 8.44 4.84 -10.79
N CYS A 160 7.56 4.93 -9.81
CA CYS A 160 6.73 6.10 -9.51
C CYS A 160 7.03 6.59 -8.10
N ASP A 161 7.14 7.90 -7.93
CA ASP A 161 7.48 8.51 -6.64
C ASP A 161 6.31 8.44 -5.66
N LEU A 162 6.64 8.28 -4.38
CA LEU A 162 5.66 8.26 -3.29
C LEU A 162 4.79 9.52 -3.26
N GLU A 163 5.39 10.69 -3.47
CA GLU A 163 4.67 11.96 -3.45
C GLU A 163 3.61 12.03 -4.57
N ALA A 164 3.96 11.56 -5.77
CA ALA A 164 3.03 11.57 -6.90
C ALA A 164 1.82 10.65 -6.65
N ILE A 165 2.05 9.41 -6.22
CA ILE A 165 0.95 8.46 -5.95
C ILE A 165 0.12 8.87 -4.73
N ARG A 166 0.75 9.40 -3.67
CA ARG A 166 0.03 9.94 -2.50
C ARG A 166 -0.86 11.10 -2.91
N LYS A 167 -0.35 12.03 -3.72
CA LYS A 167 -1.11 13.18 -4.20
C LYS A 167 -2.32 12.76 -5.06
N VAL A 168 -2.17 11.72 -5.89
CA VAL A 168 -3.29 11.12 -6.62
C VAL A 168 -4.41 10.68 -5.67
N TYR A 169 -4.11 9.93 -4.60
CA TYR A 169 -5.14 9.49 -3.66
C TYR A 169 -5.69 10.59 -2.76
N GLN A 170 -4.95 11.68 -2.54
CA GLN A 170 -5.46 12.87 -1.86
C GLN A 170 -6.49 13.61 -2.72
N LEU A 171 -6.26 13.71 -4.04
CA LEU A 171 -7.16 14.35 -5.00
C LEU A 171 -8.33 13.45 -5.39
N TYR A 172 -8.13 12.13 -5.35
CA TYR A 172 -9.10 11.11 -5.76
C TYR A 172 -9.24 9.99 -4.70
N PRO A 173 -9.76 10.28 -3.49
CA PRO A 173 -9.85 9.28 -2.42
C PRO A 173 -10.68 8.04 -2.78
N GLN A 174 -11.71 8.20 -3.61
CA GLN A 174 -12.52 7.09 -4.11
C GLN A 174 -11.70 6.05 -4.89
N GLY A 175 -10.54 6.42 -5.44
CA GLY A 175 -9.63 5.48 -6.10
C GLY A 175 -9.08 4.41 -5.15
N LEU A 176 -9.08 4.63 -3.83
CA LEU A 176 -8.74 3.58 -2.86
C LEU A 176 -9.77 2.44 -2.84
N ARG A 177 -10.98 2.68 -3.34
CA ARG A 177 -12.07 1.71 -3.46
C ARG A 177 -12.12 1.04 -4.84
N GLU A 178 -11.28 1.47 -5.77
CA GLU A 178 -11.19 0.87 -7.10
C GLU A 178 -10.23 -0.31 -7.04
N ARG A 179 -10.61 -1.44 -7.66
CA ARG A 179 -9.83 -2.67 -7.61
C ARG A 179 -9.12 -2.93 -8.92
N GLU A 180 -7.91 -3.48 -8.83
CA GLU A 180 -7.26 -4.09 -9.98
C GLU A 180 -7.92 -5.45 -10.28
N GLY A 181 -8.44 -5.65 -11.48
CA GLY A 181 -8.90 -6.96 -11.95
C GLY A 181 -10.27 -7.39 -11.42
N THR A 182 -10.73 -8.56 -11.86
CA THR A 182 -12.09 -9.07 -11.60
C THR A 182 -12.05 -10.41 -10.86
N GLY A 183 -12.98 -10.64 -9.94
CA GLY A 183 -13.11 -11.91 -9.21
C GLY A 183 -11.98 -12.15 -8.20
N PHE A 184 -11.40 -13.35 -8.18
CA PHE A 184 -10.42 -13.75 -7.16
C PHE A 184 -9.06 -13.07 -7.25
N THR A 185 -8.73 -12.44 -8.39
CA THR A 185 -7.50 -11.64 -8.54
C THR A 185 -7.73 -10.17 -8.21
N SER A 186 -8.94 -9.80 -7.78
CA SER A 186 -9.31 -8.42 -7.53
C SER A 186 -8.63 -7.88 -6.27
N ARG A 187 -7.85 -6.80 -6.39
CA ARG A 187 -7.07 -6.24 -5.26
C ARG A 187 -7.27 -4.74 -5.12
N TYR A 188 -7.44 -4.26 -3.90
CA TYR A 188 -7.34 -2.83 -3.61
C TYR A 188 -5.89 -2.33 -3.67
N PRO A 189 -5.68 -1.03 -3.90
CA PRO A 189 -4.37 -0.39 -3.81
C PRO A 189 -3.62 -0.70 -2.52
N LEU A 190 -4.35 -0.81 -1.40
CA LEU A 190 -3.76 -1.12 -0.10
C LEU A 190 -2.98 -2.43 -0.12
N LEU A 191 -3.57 -3.51 -0.66
CA LEU A 191 -2.88 -4.80 -0.80
C LEU A 191 -1.75 -4.70 -1.83
N MET A 192 -1.96 -4.02 -2.96
CA MET A 192 -0.93 -3.83 -3.98
C MET A 192 0.33 -3.18 -3.38
N SER A 193 0.16 -2.21 -2.47
CA SER A 193 1.26 -1.45 -1.87
C SER A 193 2.35 -2.33 -1.25
N VAL A 194 2.00 -3.50 -0.71
CA VAL A 194 2.94 -4.42 -0.04
C VAL A 194 3.46 -5.54 -0.95
N GLU A 195 2.87 -5.72 -2.14
CA GLU A 195 3.14 -6.86 -3.02
C GLU A 195 4.26 -6.64 -4.04
N GLY A 196 4.70 -5.40 -4.28
CA GLY A 196 5.73 -5.10 -5.30
C GLY A 196 7.17 -5.46 -4.92
N TYR A 197 8.14 -5.05 -5.72
CA TYR A 197 9.55 -5.35 -5.48
C TYR A 197 10.20 -4.46 -4.42
N CYS A 198 9.74 -3.22 -4.31
CA CYS A 198 10.29 -2.26 -3.35
C CYS A 198 9.72 -2.49 -1.95
N GLU A 199 10.46 -2.01 -0.96
CA GLU A 199 9.97 -1.90 0.41
C GLU A 199 8.79 -0.90 0.44
N PRO A 200 7.60 -1.28 0.93
CA PRO A 200 6.50 -0.34 1.10
C PRO A 200 6.81 0.72 2.16
N ASP A 201 6.32 1.92 1.90
CA ASP A 201 6.29 3.00 2.88
C ASP A 201 5.17 2.73 3.91
N ALA A 202 5.56 2.57 5.18
CA ALA A 202 4.62 2.22 6.24
C ALA A 202 3.62 3.34 6.54
N ASP A 203 4.03 4.60 6.47
CA ASP A 203 3.15 5.74 6.77
C ASP A 203 2.11 5.93 5.66
N PHE A 204 2.47 5.69 4.41
CA PHE A 204 1.55 5.69 3.29
C PHE A 204 0.58 4.52 3.36
N PHE A 205 1.05 3.31 3.71
CA PHE A 205 0.17 2.18 3.96
C PHE A 205 -0.87 2.50 5.03
N ILE A 206 -0.41 2.97 6.21
CA ILE A 206 -1.27 3.28 7.36
C ILE A 206 -2.29 4.35 6.96
N TRP A 207 -1.83 5.41 6.30
CA TRP A 207 -2.71 6.45 5.79
C TRP A 207 -3.80 5.88 4.85
N MET A 208 -3.44 5.02 3.88
CA MET A 208 -4.43 4.40 2.99
C MET A 208 -5.43 3.52 3.77
N ALA A 209 -4.96 2.75 4.74
CA ALA A 209 -5.81 1.91 5.60
C ALA A 209 -6.77 2.75 6.45
N GLU A 210 -6.35 3.91 6.93
CA GLU A 210 -7.22 4.84 7.67
C GLU A 210 -8.24 5.53 6.76
N GLN A 211 -7.86 5.86 5.51
CA GLN A 211 -8.78 6.46 4.54
C GLN A 211 -9.86 5.48 4.05
N TYR A 212 -9.54 4.18 3.94
CA TYR A 212 -10.49 3.15 3.53
C TYR A 212 -10.27 1.82 4.29
N PRO A 213 -10.76 1.73 5.55
CA PRO A 213 -10.51 0.59 6.43
C PRO A 213 -11.04 -0.75 5.90
N GLU A 214 -12.09 -0.75 5.07
CA GLU A 214 -12.65 -1.98 4.51
C GLU A 214 -11.63 -2.73 3.63
N ALA A 215 -10.70 -2.02 2.98
CA ALA A 215 -9.64 -2.66 2.20
C ALA A 215 -8.66 -3.48 3.04
N VAL A 216 -8.56 -3.23 4.34
CA VAL A 216 -7.72 -4.02 5.27
C VAL A 216 -8.23 -5.45 5.42
N TYR A 217 -9.55 -5.63 5.33
CA TYR A 217 -10.21 -6.92 5.45
C TYR A 217 -10.41 -7.61 4.10
N ASP A 218 -9.98 -6.97 3.02
CA ASP A 218 -9.99 -7.57 1.69
C ASP A 218 -8.88 -8.62 1.56
N GLY A 219 -9.20 -9.68 0.83
CA GLY A 219 -8.29 -10.79 0.60
C GLY A 219 -8.94 -11.88 -0.22
N VAL A 220 -8.12 -12.80 -0.71
CA VAL A 220 -8.63 -14.09 -1.20
C VAL A 220 -9.32 -14.77 -0.01
N PRO A 221 -10.46 -15.46 -0.18
CA PRO A 221 -11.17 -16.09 0.94
C PRO A 221 -10.23 -16.85 1.90
N GLY A 222 -10.16 -16.36 3.14
CA GLY A 222 -9.29 -16.86 4.22
C GLY A 222 -7.84 -16.33 4.23
N PHE A 223 -7.34 -15.71 3.16
CA PHE A 223 -5.98 -15.18 3.08
C PHE A 223 -5.96 -13.65 3.14
N THR A 224 -5.74 -13.13 4.35
CA THR A 224 -5.77 -11.69 4.66
C THR A 224 -4.48 -10.97 4.32
N ILE A 225 -4.51 -9.64 4.34
CA ILE A 225 -3.31 -8.79 4.22
C ILE A 225 -2.26 -9.09 5.31
N LEU A 226 -2.68 -9.47 6.52
CA LEU A 226 -1.76 -9.87 7.59
C LEU A 226 -1.06 -11.21 7.28
N HIS A 227 -1.78 -12.19 6.70
CA HIS A 227 -1.13 -13.41 6.19
C HIS A 227 -0.10 -13.09 5.12
N ARG A 228 -0.44 -12.16 4.21
CA ARG A 228 0.47 -11.72 3.15
C ARG A 228 1.73 -11.11 3.74
N LEU A 229 1.61 -10.16 4.67
CA LEU A 229 2.75 -9.50 5.31
C LEU A 229 3.60 -10.48 6.11
N CYS A 230 3.00 -11.34 6.94
CA CYS A 230 3.75 -12.36 7.67
C CYS A 230 4.47 -13.32 6.71
N SER A 231 3.84 -13.68 5.59
CA SER A 231 4.48 -14.48 4.54
C SER A 231 5.66 -13.75 3.90
N LEU A 232 5.54 -12.46 3.59
CA LEU A 232 6.63 -11.68 2.99
C LEU A 232 7.78 -11.49 3.99
N MET A 233 7.48 -11.26 5.28
CA MET A 233 8.50 -11.14 6.32
C MET A 233 9.27 -12.44 6.56
N ALA A 234 8.62 -13.58 6.35
CA ALA A 234 9.26 -14.90 6.48
C ALA A 234 10.06 -15.33 5.24
N GLN A 235 9.95 -14.61 4.12
CA GLN A 235 10.75 -14.91 2.93
C GLN A 235 12.22 -14.58 3.19
N THR A 236 13.09 -15.51 2.83
CA THR A 236 14.55 -15.30 2.71
C THR A 236 14.84 -14.79 1.32
N GLU A 237 15.88 -13.96 1.17
CA GLU A 237 16.37 -13.54 -0.14
C GLU A 237 16.60 -14.77 -1.02
N ARG A 238 15.92 -14.81 -2.16
CA ARG A 238 16.13 -15.83 -3.19
C ARG A 238 16.08 -15.13 -4.54
N ARG A 239 17.14 -15.31 -5.34
CA ARG A 239 17.20 -14.90 -6.76
C ARG A 239 16.86 -13.42 -6.99
N GLY A 240 17.54 -12.51 -6.29
CA GLY A 240 17.41 -11.07 -6.52
C GLY A 240 16.13 -10.43 -5.97
N VAL A 241 15.32 -11.17 -5.20
CA VAL A 241 14.21 -10.58 -4.42
C VAL A 241 14.76 -10.05 -3.10
N LEU A 242 14.65 -8.74 -2.90
CA LEU A 242 15.07 -8.03 -1.69
C LEU A 242 14.43 -8.62 -0.44
N ASN A 243 15.20 -8.67 0.65
CA ASN A 243 14.70 -9.04 1.95
C ASN A 243 13.57 -8.10 2.41
N LYS A 244 12.35 -8.63 2.54
CA LYS A 244 11.16 -7.83 2.91
C LYS A 244 10.87 -7.73 4.40
N CYS A 245 11.65 -8.37 5.26
CA CYS A 245 11.49 -8.17 6.71
C CYS A 245 12.36 -6.99 7.14
N THR A 246 11.75 -5.82 6.95
CA THR A 246 12.30 -4.49 7.19
C THR A 246 11.51 -3.78 8.31
N PRO A 247 12.04 -2.67 8.87
CA PRO A 247 11.34 -1.87 9.86
C PRO A 247 9.96 -1.35 9.39
N ASN A 248 9.79 -1.00 8.11
CA ASN A 248 8.48 -0.58 7.60
C ASN A 248 7.47 -1.72 7.60
N MET A 249 7.88 -2.94 7.25
CA MET A 249 6.98 -4.11 7.32
C MET A 249 6.57 -4.41 8.75
N ALA A 250 7.52 -4.35 9.68
CA ALA A 250 7.21 -4.50 11.09
C ALA A 250 6.25 -3.41 11.56
N LYS A 251 6.44 -2.15 11.17
CA LYS A 251 5.53 -1.03 11.50
C LYS A 251 4.12 -1.26 10.94
N ILE A 252 3.97 -1.75 9.71
CA ILE A 252 2.67 -2.11 9.13
C ILE A 252 2.02 -3.27 9.91
N CYS A 253 2.78 -4.32 10.22
CA CYS A 253 2.28 -5.45 11.00
C CYS A 253 1.83 -5.02 12.41
N ARG A 254 2.60 -4.18 13.11
CA ARG A 254 2.18 -3.60 14.41
C ARG A 254 0.86 -2.87 14.30
N PHE A 255 0.70 -2.04 13.27
CA PHE A 255 -0.54 -1.32 13.01
C PHE A 255 -1.71 -2.29 12.84
N LEU A 256 -1.57 -3.31 11.97
CA LEU A 256 -2.64 -4.29 11.72
C LEU A 256 -2.98 -5.12 12.96
N ILE A 257 -1.99 -5.61 13.70
CA ILE A 257 -2.23 -6.40 14.92
C ILE A 257 -2.95 -5.57 15.98
N THR A 258 -2.57 -4.30 16.14
CA THR A 258 -3.11 -3.41 17.17
C THR A 258 -4.48 -2.84 16.80
N LYS A 259 -4.66 -2.37 15.56
CA LYS A 259 -5.88 -1.67 15.12
C LYS A 259 -6.91 -2.58 14.46
N HIS A 260 -6.47 -3.71 13.91
CA HIS A 260 -7.31 -4.67 13.19
C HIS A 260 -7.13 -6.09 13.75
N SER A 261 -7.22 -6.22 15.09
CA SER A 261 -6.92 -7.45 15.83
C SER A 261 -7.72 -8.68 15.39
N SER A 262 -8.90 -8.50 14.78
CA SER A 262 -9.67 -9.60 14.20
C SER A 262 -8.88 -10.36 13.11
N LEU A 263 -7.96 -9.71 12.40
CA LEU A 263 -7.10 -10.36 11.39
C LEU A 263 -6.18 -11.43 11.98
N VAL A 264 -5.79 -11.31 13.26
CA VAL A 264 -4.90 -12.26 13.94
C VAL A 264 -5.55 -13.64 14.07
N ARG A 265 -6.88 -13.67 14.20
CA ARG A 265 -7.69 -14.88 14.42
C ARG A 265 -8.22 -15.50 13.13
N GLN A 266 -8.06 -14.83 11.99
CA GLN A 266 -8.57 -15.35 10.72
C GLN A 266 -7.70 -16.50 10.24
N THR A 267 -8.35 -17.61 9.88
CA THR A 267 -7.70 -18.79 9.31
C THR A 267 -7.88 -18.82 7.81
N THR A 268 -6.90 -19.37 7.10
CA THR A 268 -7.06 -19.65 5.67
C THR A 268 -8.07 -20.75 5.38
N ASN A 269 -8.76 -20.63 4.25
CA ASN A 269 -9.63 -21.70 3.75
C ASN A 269 -8.82 -22.96 3.35
N TYR A 270 -7.55 -22.77 3.00
CA TYR A 270 -6.62 -23.83 2.65
C TYR A 270 -5.67 -24.09 3.82
N GLY A 271 -5.92 -25.17 4.56
CA GLY A 271 -5.02 -25.64 5.64
C GLY A 271 -5.18 -24.92 6.98
N SER A 272 -6.24 -24.11 7.16
CA SER A 272 -6.68 -23.53 8.44
C SER A 272 -5.59 -22.85 9.27
N TYR A 273 -4.59 -22.26 8.61
CA TYR A 273 -3.47 -21.64 9.33
C TYR A 273 -3.72 -20.16 9.58
N LEU A 274 -3.19 -19.67 10.70
CA LEU A 274 -3.17 -18.27 11.14
C LEU A 274 -1.93 -17.52 10.61
N PRO A 275 -1.88 -16.17 10.67
CA PRO A 275 -0.71 -15.40 10.26
C PRO A 275 0.60 -15.79 10.96
N ILE A 276 0.55 -16.11 12.26
CA ILE A 276 1.72 -16.55 13.06
C ILE A 276 2.39 -17.81 12.47
N HIS A 277 1.64 -18.70 11.83
CA HIS A 277 2.20 -19.91 11.19
C HIS A 277 3.12 -19.57 10.02
N LYS A 278 2.90 -18.42 9.35
CA LYS A 278 3.83 -17.95 8.30
C LYS A 278 5.18 -17.57 8.87
N LEU A 279 5.22 -17.08 10.11
CA LEU A 279 6.44 -16.63 10.79
C LEU A 279 7.18 -17.75 11.53
N ALA A 280 6.50 -18.84 11.88
CA ALA A 280 6.99 -19.89 12.79
C ALA A 280 8.38 -20.44 12.44
N HIS A 281 8.69 -20.60 11.15
CA HIS A 281 9.97 -21.13 10.67
C HIS A 281 11.09 -20.08 10.55
N ARG A 282 10.82 -18.82 10.90
CA ARG A 282 11.74 -17.68 10.78
C ARG A 282 11.91 -16.89 12.07
N CYS A 283 11.67 -17.55 13.21
CA CYS A 283 11.86 -16.95 14.53
C CYS A 283 13.35 -16.72 14.87
N ASP A 284 14.29 -16.98 13.97
CA ASP A 284 15.68 -16.56 14.07
C ASP A 284 15.87 -15.05 13.88
N ARG A 285 14.93 -14.37 13.20
CA ARG A 285 15.05 -12.95 12.83
C ARG A 285 14.42 -12.01 13.89
N PRO A 286 15.10 -10.92 14.32
CA PRO A 286 14.59 -10.05 15.39
C PRO A 286 13.18 -9.47 15.13
N LEU A 287 12.94 -8.89 13.96
CA LEU A 287 11.62 -8.33 13.62
C LEU A 287 10.54 -9.41 13.51
N VAL A 288 10.89 -10.64 13.11
CA VAL A 288 9.93 -11.76 13.09
C VAL A 288 9.58 -12.17 14.52
N ARG A 289 10.57 -12.28 15.42
CA ARG A 289 10.36 -12.57 16.85
C ARG A 289 9.41 -11.58 17.48
N GLU A 290 9.63 -10.29 17.21
CA GLU A 290 8.76 -9.22 17.68
C GLU A 290 7.31 -9.43 17.20
N MET A 291 7.10 -9.68 15.91
CA MET A 291 5.74 -9.89 15.38
C MET A 291 5.09 -11.15 15.95
N VAL A 292 5.87 -12.22 16.19
CA VAL A 292 5.39 -13.44 16.86
C VAL A 292 4.91 -13.13 18.28
N ILE A 293 5.67 -12.36 19.06
CA ILE A 293 5.28 -11.96 20.43
C ILE A 293 4.00 -11.12 20.39
N LEU A 294 3.89 -10.17 19.47
CA LEU A 294 2.67 -9.35 19.31
C LEU A 294 1.45 -10.19 18.92
N LEU A 295 1.61 -11.16 18.02
CA LEU A 295 0.54 -12.10 17.65
C LEU A 295 0.12 -12.98 18.81
N LEU A 296 1.09 -13.50 19.59
CA LEU A 296 0.81 -14.28 20.81
C LEU A 296 0.06 -13.44 21.84
N ARG A 297 0.45 -12.19 22.08
CA ARG A 297 -0.27 -11.28 22.98
C ARG A 297 -1.71 -11.03 22.53
N ALA A 298 -1.92 -10.86 21.23
CA ALA A 298 -3.26 -10.62 20.69
C ALA A 298 -4.16 -11.88 20.67
N TYR A 299 -3.58 -13.08 20.59
CA TYR A 299 -4.31 -14.34 20.57
C TYR A 299 -3.48 -15.51 21.14
N PRO A 300 -3.33 -15.64 22.47
CA PRO A 300 -2.46 -16.66 23.07
C PRO A 300 -2.87 -18.09 22.68
N GLU A 301 -4.17 -18.35 22.56
CA GLU A 301 -4.71 -19.68 22.24
C GLU A 301 -4.37 -20.13 20.81
N CYS A 302 -3.81 -19.25 19.96
CA CYS A 302 -3.35 -19.60 18.62
C CYS A 302 -2.40 -20.81 18.61
N VAL A 303 -1.64 -21.03 19.68
CA VAL A 303 -0.68 -22.15 19.82
C VAL A 303 -1.36 -23.53 19.71
N GLN A 304 -2.66 -23.60 20.00
CA GLN A 304 -3.47 -24.81 19.91
C GLN A 304 -4.05 -25.04 18.50
N VAL A 305 -4.00 -24.04 17.62
CA VAL A 305 -4.56 -24.14 16.27
C VAL A 305 -3.66 -25.04 15.42
N VAL A 306 -4.25 -26.10 14.87
CA VAL A 306 -3.56 -27.04 14.00
C VAL A 306 -3.62 -26.53 12.57
N ALA A 307 -2.48 -26.08 12.06
CA ALA A 307 -2.30 -25.85 10.63
C ALA A 307 -2.07 -27.18 9.89
N GLY A 308 -2.47 -27.25 8.62
CA GLY A 308 -2.15 -28.40 7.77
C GLY A 308 -0.64 -28.60 7.57
N ASP A 309 -0.24 -29.75 7.01
CA ASP A 309 1.14 -30.28 6.95
C ASP A 309 2.23 -29.33 6.43
N SER A 310 1.84 -28.28 5.71
CA SER A 310 2.74 -27.23 5.22
C SER A 310 3.33 -26.32 6.31
N HIS A 311 2.83 -26.37 7.54
CA HIS A 311 3.28 -25.51 8.65
C HIS A 311 3.53 -26.32 9.93
N PRO A 312 4.59 -26.02 10.70
CA PRO A 312 4.82 -26.69 11.97
C PRO A 312 3.75 -26.32 12.98
N ALA A 313 3.38 -27.27 13.85
CA ALA A 313 2.58 -26.97 15.02
C ALA A 313 3.31 -25.95 15.90
N LEU A 314 2.64 -24.84 16.25
CA LEU A 314 3.30 -23.72 16.94
C LEU A 314 3.92 -24.13 18.28
N ALA A 315 3.31 -25.08 18.99
CA ALA A 315 3.81 -25.63 20.24
C ALA A 315 5.17 -26.37 20.12
N THR A 316 5.56 -26.81 18.92
CA THR A 316 6.84 -27.50 18.70
C THR A 316 7.98 -26.53 18.39
N VAL A 317 7.68 -25.27 18.05
CA VAL A 317 8.68 -24.23 17.78
C VAL A 317 9.20 -23.68 19.11
N SER A 318 10.49 -23.89 19.39
CA SER A 318 11.12 -23.58 20.69
C SER A 318 10.89 -22.13 21.13
N PHE A 319 11.10 -21.18 20.23
CA PHE A 319 10.89 -19.75 20.50
C PHE A 319 9.44 -19.46 20.86
N ILE A 320 8.48 -19.93 20.06
CA ILE A 320 7.04 -19.72 20.29
C ILE A 320 6.62 -20.33 21.63
N ARG A 321 7.06 -21.57 21.93
CA ARG A 321 6.76 -22.25 23.19
C ARG A 321 7.24 -21.45 24.40
N GLN A 322 8.46 -20.92 24.36
CA GLN A 322 9.02 -20.10 25.43
C GLN A 322 8.23 -18.79 25.59
N MET A 323 7.99 -18.08 24.49
CA MET A 323 7.28 -16.79 24.52
C MET A 323 5.81 -16.96 24.95
N HIS A 324 5.15 -18.04 24.53
CA HIS A 324 3.78 -18.34 24.93
C HIS A 324 3.64 -18.48 26.45
N SER A 325 4.60 -19.12 27.13
CA SER A 325 4.58 -19.23 28.59
C SER A 325 4.63 -17.86 29.27
N LEU A 326 5.49 -16.96 28.79
CA LEU A 326 5.62 -15.61 29.32
C LEU A 326 4.38 -14.76 29.03
N VAL A 327 3.82 -14.88 27.82
CA VAL A 327 2.59 -14.18 27.44
C VAL A 327 1.38 -14.65 28.27
N LEU A 328 1.24 -15.94 28.53
CA LEU A 328 0.17 -16.45 29.40
C LEU A 328 0.29 -15.89 30.83
N GLU A 329 1.51 -15.77 31.34
CA GLU A 329 1.77 -15.16 32.66
C GLU A 329 1.43 -13.66 32.66
N GLU A 330 1.81 -12.92 31.62
CA GLU A 330 1.45 -11.51 31.45
C GLU A 330 -0.07 -11.31 31.42
N VAL A 331 -0.78 -12.12 30.62
CA VAL A 331 -2.26 -12.08 30.51
C VAL A 331 -2.92 -12.40 31.85
N ALA A 332 -2.45 -13.44 32.56
CA ALA A 332 -3.00 -13.79 33.88
C ALA A 332 -2.82 -12.67 34.91
N ILE A 333 -1.70 -11.94 34.87
CA ILE A 333 -1.48 -10.77 35.73
C ILE A 333 -2.45 -9.64 35.37
N GLU A 334 -2.65 -9.36 34.08
CA GLU A 334 -3.60 -8.33 33.65
C GLU A 334 -5.05 -8.66 34.04
N GLU A 335 -5.46 -9.92 33.90
CA GLU A 335 -6.78 -10.40 34.35
C GLU A 335 -6.95 -10.27 35.87
N GLU A 336 -5.90 -10.57 36.64
CA GLU A 336 -5.91 -10.42 38.09
C GLU A 336 -6.05 -8.95 38.49
N ILE A 337 -5.28 -8.04 37.88
CA ILE A 337 -5.37 -6.59 38.12
C ILE A 337 -6.81 -6.11 37.84
N MET A 338 -7.36 -6.43 36.67
CA MET A 338 -8.72 -6.03 36.30
C MET A 338 -9.77 -6.57 37.28
N THR A 339 -9.61 -7.81 37.73
CA THR A 339 -10.51 -8.46 38.69
C THR A 339 -10.45 -7.78 40.06
N LEU A 340 -9.25 -7.48 40.56
CA LEU A 340 -9.06 -6.79 41.83
C LEU A 340 -9.66 -5.38 41.81
N GLU A 341 -9.40 -4.60 40.75
CA GLU A 341 -9.98 -3.26 40.58
C GLU A 341 -11.51 -3.30 40.49
N LYS A 342 -12.07 -4.27 39.75
CA LYS A 342 -13.52 -4.47 39.65
C LYS A 342 -14.12 -4.84 41.01
N ASN A 343 -13.51 -5.77 41.73
CA ASN A 343 -13.99 -6.20 43.05
C ASN A 343 -13.92 -5.06 44.06
N ALA A 344 -12.86 -4.24 44.04
CA ALA A 344 -12.74 -3.07 44.92
C ALA A 344 -13.88 -2.07 44.67
N ARG A 345 -14.16 -1.76 43.40
CA ARG A 345 -15.30 -0.91 43.02
C ARG A 345 -16.65 -1.50 43.44
N ASN A 346 -16.84 -2.81 43.25
CA ASN A 346 -18.07 -3.49 43.63
C ASN A 346 -18.27 -3.47 45.15
N MET A 347 -17.21 -3.68 45.93
CA MET A 347 -17.28 -3.62 47.40
C MET A 347 -17.60 -2.22 47.89
N ASN A 348 -16.99 -1.19 47.29
CA ASN A 348 -17.31 0.21 47.62
C ASN A 348 -18.77 0.52 47.33
N THR A 349 -19.28 0.02 46.20
CA THR A 349 -20.69 0.16 45.84
C THR A 349 -21.60 -0.58 46.84
N ALA A 350 -21.28 -1.83 47.18
CA ALA A 350 -22.06 -2.63 48.13
C ALA A 350 -22.09 -2.00 49.54
N ALA A 351 -20.99 -1.38 49.97
CA ALA A 351 -20.93 -0.69 51.26
C ALA A 351 -21.92 0.49 51.34
N VAL A 352 -22.09 1.24 50.26
CA VAL A 352 -23.07 2.35 50.17
C VAL A 352 -24.51 1.87 50.29
N PHE A 353 -24.82 0.69 49.74
CA PHE A 353 -26.17 0.10 49.76
C PHE A 353 -26.41 -0.86 50.93
N SER A 354 -25.44 -1.01 51.83
CA SER A 354 -25.54 -1.93 52.97
C SER A 354 -26.51 -1.42 54.03
N THR A 355 -27.17 -2.34 54.73
CA THR A 355 -27.95 -2.05 55.95
C THR A 355 -27.06 -1.68 57.14
N ASP A 356 -25.77 -2.01 57.07
CA ASP A 356 -24.72 -1.57 57.99
C ASP A 356 -23.57 -0.92 57.20
N PRO A 357 -23.71 0.37 56.84
CA PRO A 357 -22.74 1.09 56.01
C PRO A 357 -21.39 1.26 56.68
N ILE A 358 -21.35 1.34 58.02
CA ILE A 358 -20.11 1.57 58.76
C ILE A 358 -19.23 0.32 58.69
N ARG A 359 -19.80 -0.85 59.02
CA ARG A 359 -19.03 -2.10 59.03
C ARG A 359 -18.59 -2.54 57.63
N PHE A 360 -19.49 -2.42 56.65
CA PHE A 360 -19.15 -2.73 55.26
C PHE A 360 -18.23 -1.68 54.63
N GLY A 361 -18.34 -0.41 55.04
CA GLY A 361 -17.42 0.66 54.64
C GLY A 361 -15.98 0.32 55.04
N SER A 362 -15.75 0.01 56.32
CA SER A 362 -14.41 -0.38 56.79
C SER A 362 -13.86 -1.63 56.07
N LEU A 363 -14.70 -2.64 55.82
CA LEU A 363 -14.27 -3.83 55.07
C LEU A 363 -13.89 -3.48 53.62
N SER A 364 -14.66 -2.61 52.99
CA SER A 364 -14.40 -2.15 51.63
C SER A 364 -13.12 -1.32 51.52
N GLU A 365 -12.86 -0.45 52.50
CA GLU A 365 -11.61 0.30 52.60
C GLU A 365 -10.41 -0.62 52.77
N VAL A 366 -10.50 -1.60 53.68
CA VAL A 366 -9.43 -2.59 53.90
C VAL A 366 -9.17 -3.41 52.64
N PHE A 367 -10.22 -3.91 51.98
CA PHE A 367 -10.06 -4.64 50.73
C PHE A 367 -9.44 -3.77 49.64
N SER A 368 -9.92 -2.53 49.47
CA SER A 368 -9.40 -1.60 48.46
C SER A 368 -7.93 -1.29 48.72
N ALA A 369 -7.54 -1.06 49.97
CA ALA A 369 -6.15 -0.83 50.36
C ALA A 369 -5.27 -2.05 50.06
N TRP A 370 -5.71 -3.25 50.44
CA TRP A 370 -5.00 -4.50 50.14
C TRP A 370 -4.88 -4.76 48.62
N ALA A 371 -5.96 -4.57 47.86
CA ALA A 371 -5.97 -4.77 46.43
C ALA A 371 -5.01 -3.81 45.72
N ASN A 372 -5.05 -2.52 46.09
CA ASN A 372 -4.13 -1.51 45.57
C ASN A 372 -2.68 -1.83 45.90
N GLN A 373 -2.41 -2.26 47.13
CA GLN A 373 -1.06 -2.67 47.54
C GLN A 373 -0.58 -3.89 46.75
N ARG A 374 -1.42 -4.92 46.57
CA ARG A 374 -1.09 -6.10 45.77
C ARG A 374 -0.79 -5.75 44.31
N ILE A 375 -1.60 -4.88 43.72
CA ILE A 375 -1.38 -4.39 42.35
C ILE A 375 -0.03 -3.67 42.27
N ALA A 376 0.23 -2.72 43.17
CA ALA A 376 1.43 -1.88 43.16
C ALA A 376 2.72 -2.63 43.48
N ASP A 377 2.72 -3.45 44.54
CA ASP A 377 3.94 -4.04 45.10
C ASP A 377 4.30 -5.39 44.47
N VAL A 378 3.31 -6.09 43.88
CA VAL A 378 3.50 -7.47 43.38
C VAL A 378 3.21 -7.59 41.89
N LEU A 379 2.00 -7.22 41.46
CA LEU A 379 1.56 -7.49 40.09
C LEU A 379 2.25 -6.59 39.06
N LEU A 380 2.35 -5.28 39.31
CA LEU A 380 3.01 -4.35 38.39
C LEU A 380 4.52 -4.64 38.24
N PRO A 381 5.31 -4.86 39.32
CA PRO A 381 6.72 -5.22 39.17
C PRO A 381 6.93 -6.55 38.44
N ARG A 382 6.10 -7.55 38.71
CA ARG A 382 6.18 -8.85 38.03
C ARG A 382 5.85 -8.73 36.54
N ARG A 383 4.79 -7.99 36.20
CA ARG A 383 4.44 -7.67 34.80
C ARG A 383 5.60 -6.95 34.11
N HIS A 384 6.21 -5.97 34.75
CA HIS A 384 7.36 -5.26 34.22
C HIS A 384 8.54 -6.20 33.96
N GLN A 385 8.83 -7.12 34.88
CA GLN A 385 9.86 -8.14 34.70
C GLN A 385 9.59 -9.02 33.47
N ILE A 386 8.34 -9.47 33.27
CA ILE A 386 7.95 -10.25 32.09
C ILE A 386 8.10 -9.42 30.82
N GLN A 387 7.73 -8.15 30.84
CA GLN A 387 7.89 -7.24 29.70
C GLN A 387 9.35 -7.07 29.31
N VAL A 388 10.25 -6.88 30.29
CA VAL A 388 11.70 -6.83 30.05
C VAL A 388 12.20 -8.14 29.44
N GLN A 389 11.76 -9.29 29.97
CA GLN A 389 12.14 -10.59 29.40
C GLN A 389 11.64 -10.75 27.95
N LEU A 390 10.40 -10.34 27.65
CA LEU A 390 9.87 -10.38 26.29
C LEU A 390 10.68 -9.46 25.36
N GLU A 391 10.98 -8.23 25.81
CA GLU A 391 11.79 -7.25 25.08
C GLU A 391 13.20 -7.75 24.76
N ASP A 392 13.87 -8.36 25.73
CA ASP A 392 15.22 -8.90 25.57
C ASP A 392 15.29 -10.02 24.50
N ASN A 393 14.17 -10.69 24.21
CA ASN A 393 14.13 -11.79 23.23
C ASN A 393 14.05 -11.32 21.77
N TYR A 394 13.64 -10.07 21.51
CA TYR A 394 13.62 -9.48 20.17
C TYR A 394 14.43 -8.20 20.05
N ARG A 395 15.07 -7.73 21.13
CA ARG A 395 16.10 -6.69 21.05
C ARG A 395 17.10 -7.14 19.97
N PRO A 396 17.39 -6.31 18.95
CA PRO A 396 18.40 -6.66 17.98
C PRO A 396 19.67 -6.95 18.79
N LEU A 397 20.15 -8.19 18.72
CA LEU A 397 21.58 -8.38 18.88
C LEU A 397 22.14 -7.54 17.75
N GLU A 398 22.69 -6.37 18.07
CA GLU A 398 23.56 -5.60 17.19
C GLU A 398 24.81 -6.45 16.91
N LYS A 399 24.63 -7.61 16.28
CA LYS A 399 25.64 -8.14 15.41
C LYS A 399 25.53 -7.27 14.19
N ASN A 400 26.60 -6.55 13.92
CA ASN A 400 26.78 -5.77 12.72
C ASN A 400 26.47 -6.65 11.51
N ASP A 401 25.22 -6.60 11.01
CA ASP A 401 24.84 -7.17 9.72
C ASP A 401 25.72 -6.56 8.61
N VAL A 402 26.31 -5.37 8.86
CA VAL A 402 27.33 -4.74 8.03
C VAL A 402 28.66 -5.53 8.03
N ASP A 403 29.07 -6.11 9.16
CA ASP A 403 30.30 -6.91 9.24
C ASP A 403 30.09 -8.33 8.67
N GLU A 404 28.87 -8.88 8.78
CA GLU A 404 28.55 -10.19 8.18
C GLU A 404 28.37 -10.08 6.66
N LEU A 405 27.75 -8.99 6.14
CA LEU A 405 27.74 -8.70 4.70
C LEU A 405 29.16 -8.37 4.17
N ALA A 406 29.96 -7.63 4.93
CA ALA A 406 31.33 -7.31 4.54
C ALA A 406 32.24 -8.55 4.58
N ALA A 407 32.02 -9.47 5.52
CA ALA A 407 32.70 -10.76 5.56
C ALA A 407 32.28 -11.66 4.37
N GLU A 408 30.99 -11.72 4.04
CA GLU A 408 30.50 -12.49 2.88
C GLU A 408 30.94 -11.90 1.53
N LEU A 409 31.08 -10.57 1.43
CA LEU A 409 31.62 -9.90 0.25
C LEU A 409 33.15 -10.09 0.12
N ASN A 410 33.89 -10.03 1.24
CA ASN A 410 35.34 -10.31 1.25
C ASN A 410 35.65 -11.77 0.93
N ASP A 411 34.84 -12.72 1.39
CA ASP A 411 35.00 -14.15 1.07
C ASP A 411 34.70 -14.45 -0.41
N ARG A 412 33.82 -13.66 -1.05
CA ARG A 412 33.56 -13.77 -2.51
C ARG A 412 34.67 -13.17 -3.36
N GLU A 413 35.30 -12.09 -2.92
CA GLU A 413 36.47 -11.52 -3.61
C GLU A 413 37.72 -12.40 -3.46
N LEU A 414 37.87 -13.14 -2.36
CA LEU A 414 38.96 -14.09 -2.13
C LEU A 414 38.82 -15.40 -2.90
N LEU A 415 37.63 -15.75 -3.38
CA LEU A 415 37.36 -16.99 -4.11
C LEU A 415 37.41 -16.88 -5.63
N GLY A 416 37.77 -15.72 -6.18
CA GLY A 416 38.26 -15.57 -7.57
C GLY A 416 37.55 -16.44 -8.62
N HIS A 417 36.24 -16.23 -8.81
CA HIS A 417 35.48 -16.76 -9.95
C HIS A 417 34.66 -15.66 -10.61
#